data_AF-A0AAP2YY91-F1
#
_entry.id   AF-A0AAP2YY91-F1
#
_cell.length_a   1.000
_cell.length_b   1.000
_cell.length_c   1.000
_cell.angle_alpha   90.00
_cell.angle_beta   90.00
_cell.angle_gamma   90.00
#
_symmetry.space_group_name_H-M   'P 1'
#
loop_
_entity.id
_entity.type
_entity.pdbx_description
1 polymer ?
#
loop_
_entity_poly.entity_id
_entity_poly.type
_entity_poly.pdbx_seq_one_letter_code
_entity_poly.pdbx_strand_id
1 'polypeptide(L)'
;MDDSRTVQWRRDPTTSRTVRVLWSLGVGTFFAAIVLIVFWRLFDLTGETGGQSIVVAVFAALVVTILALAASGNTERHLERLTTRLSVTNPTGTGLRRATDAALGTIAMLAVIGTLMGIGRLVVEFGLLEGAGPFTGLAALTLPLALVAIALSVFLQSVGTLDLEERRLYLYDPDEAVDLEHIEGVSVYRIGDAAVLSLEYAQPDGKYVPGPRRLVVPPEVAREVKGAVGTRS
;
A
#
# COMPACT_ATOMS: atom_id res chain seq x y z
N MET A 1 -13.70 -30.96 -13.42
CA MET A 1 -12.40 -31.63 -13.57
C MET A 1 -11.43 -30.75 -12.81
N ASP A 2 -10.92 -31.27 -11.71
CA ASP A 2 -10.16 -30.49 -10.72
C ASP A 2 -8.72 -30.35 -11.23
N ASP A 3 -8.35 -29.14 -11.64
CA ASP A 3 -7.08 -28.84 -12.31
C ASP A 3 -5.97 -28.70 -11.26
N SER A 4 -5.61 -29.83 -10.65
CA SER A 4 -4.69 -29.92 -9.51
C SER A 4 -3.23 -29.50 -9.80
N ARG A 5 -2.92 -28.97 -10.98
CA ARG A 5 -1.56 -28.62 -11.44
C ARG A 5 -1.39 -27.18 -11.91
N THR A 6 -2.45 -26.37 -11.92
CA THR A 6 -2.35 -24.93 -12.19
C THR A 6 -2.38 -24.14 -10.89
N VAL A 7 -1.39 -23.27 -10.69
CA VAL A 7 -1.26 -22.42 -9.51
C VAL A 7 -1.48 -20.97 -9.91
N GLN A 8 -2.69 -20.49 -9.67
CA GLN A 8 -3.06 -19.09 -9.85
C GLN A 8 -2.64 -18.28 -8.63
N TRP A 9 -2.07 -17.10 -8.85
CA TRP A 9 -1.81 -16.17 -7.77
C TRP A 9 -2.26 -14.75 -8.09
N ARG A 10 -2.70 -14.08 -7.04
CA ARG A 10 -3.05 -12.66 -7.06
C ARG A 10 -2.47 -12.00 -5.82
N ARG A 11 -1.54 -11.10 -6.01
CA ARG A 11 -0.90 -10.27 -5.00
C ARG A 11 -1.40 -8.84 -5.17
N ASP A 12 -2.28 -8.41 -4.28
CA ASP A 12 -2.78 -7.05 -4.24
C ASP A 12 -3.01 -6.63 -2.76
N PRO A 13 -3.50 -5.41 -2.46
CA PRO A 13 -3.76 -4.97 -1.08
C PRO A 13 -4.72 -5.87 -0.29
N THR A 14 -5.46 -6.77 -0.96
CA THR A 14 -6.39 -7.71 -0.32
C THR A 14 -5.72 -9.00 0.13
N THR A 15 -4.62 -9.39 -0.52
CA THR A 15 -3.94 -10.67 -0.29
C THR A 15 -2.53 -10.51 0.29
N SER A 16 -1.91 -9.34 0.19
CA SER A 16 -0.59 -9.04 0.77
C SER A 16 -0.65 -7.92 1.80
N ARG A 17 -0.11 -8.21 3.01
CA ARG A 17 -0.01 -7.23 4.10
C ARG A 17 0.96 -6.11 3.75
N THR A 18 2.08 -6.43 3.09
CA THR A 18 3.08 -5.44 2.70
C THR A 18 2.49 -4.44 1.70
N VAL A 19 1.82 -4.93 0.66
CA VAL A 19 1.15 -4.07 -0.34
C VAL A 19 0.07 -3.22 0.34
N ARG A 20 -0.72 -3.82 1.24
CA ARG A 20 -1.75 -3.11 2.01
C ARG A 20 -1.18 -1.97 2.85
N VAL A 21 -0.08 -2.19 3.56
CA VAL A 21 0.56 -1.17 4.42
C VAL A 21 1.17 -0.06 3.57
N LEU A 22 1.91 -0.37 2.50
CA LEU A 22 2.48 0.66 1.62
C LEU A 22 1.38 1.50 0.98
N TRP A 23 0.32 0.86 0.51
CA TRP A 23 -0.83 1.55 -0.07
C TRP A 23 -1.53 2.45 0.96
N SER A 24 -1.82 1.91 2.14
CA SER A 24 -2.47 2.62 3.26
C SER A 24 -1.66 3.82 3.71
N LEU A 25 -0.34 3.68 3.88
CA LEU A 25 0.54 4.79 4.24
C LEU A 25 0.65 5.83 3.13
N GLY A 26 0.80 5.40 1.88
CA GLY A 26 0.90 6.29 0.73
C GLY A 26 -0.37 7.15 0.57
N VAL A 27 -1.53 6.50 0.42
CA VAL A 27 -2.83 7.18 0.31
C VAL A 27 -3.13 7.96 1.59
N GLY A 28 -2.87 7.36 2.75
CA GLY A 28 -3.07 7.97 4.05
C GLY A 28 -2.32 9.29 4.21
N THR A 29 -1.06 9.35 3.76
CA THR A 29 -0.23 10.58 3.80
C THR A 29 -0.84 11.70 2.97
N PHE A 30 -1.35 11.40 1.77
CA PHE A 30 -2.01 12.40 0.92
C PHE A 30 -3.24 12.99 1.61
N PHE A 31 -4.11 12.14 2.14
CA PHE A 31 -5.27 12.61 2.88
C PHE A 31 -4.88 13.36 4.16
N ALA A 32 -3.83 12.92 4.86
CA ALA A 32 -3.33 13.61 6.05
C ALA A 32 -2.88 15.03 5.72
N ALA A 33 -2.14 15.21 4.61
CA ALA A 33 -1.72 16.52 4.14
C ALA A 33 -2.91 17.43 3.80
N ILE A 34 -3.91 16.92 3.06
CA ILE A 34 -5.13 17.68 2.73
C ILE A 34 -5.86 18.09 4.00
N VAL A 35 -6.08 17.15 4.91
CA VAL A 35 -6.78 17.39 6.18
C VAL A 35 -6.05 18.44 7.02
N LEU A 36 -4.72 18.35 7.14
CA LEU A 36 -3.93 19.35 7.85
C LEU A 36 -4.08 20.73 7.23
N ILE A 37 -3.96 20.87 5.91
CA ILE A 37 -4.10 22.15 5.22
C ILE A 37 -5.49 22.75 5.46
N VAL A 38 -6.55 21.94 5.29
CA VAL A 38 -7.94 22.40 5.45
C VAL A 38 -8.21 22.81 6.90
N PHE A 39 -7.88 21.97 7.87
CA PHE A 39 -8.14 22.26 9.29
C PHE A 39 -7.28 23.40 9.81
N TRP A 40 -6.04 23.51 9.37
CA TRP A 40 -5.19 24.65 9.72
C TRP A 40 -5.78 25.95 9.17
N ARG A 41 -6.25 25.94 7.92
CA ARG A 41 -6.92 27.11 7.33
C ARG A 41 -8.21 27.49 8.06
N LEU A 42 -9.02 26.51 8.46
CA LEU A 42 -10.23 26.75 9.25
C LEU A 42 -9.91 27.29 10.65
N PHE A 43 -8.85 26.77 11.28
CA PHE A 43 -8.38 27.23 12.58
C PHE A 43 -7.95 28.70 12.54
N ASP A 44 -7.22 29.09 11.49
CA ASP A 44 -6.80 30.49 11.30
C ASP A 44 -8.00 31.42 11.06
N LEU A 45 -8.91 31.03 10.16
CA LEU A 45 -10.11 31.83 9.84
C LEU A 45 -11.04 32.04 11.04
N THR A 46 -11.08 31.06 11.96
CA THR A 46 -11.92 31.14 13.17
C THR A 46 -11.21 31.80 14.36
N GLY A 47 -9.93 32.17 14.22
CA GLY A 47 -9.16 32.86 15.25
C GLY A 47 -9.75 34.20 15.64
N GLU A 48 -10.25 34.95 14.67
CA GLU A 48 -10.84 36.29 14.88
C GLU A 48 -12.18 36.24 15.64
N THR A 49 -12.86 35.11 15.59
CA THR A 49 -14.19 34.92 16.20
C THR A 49 -14.16 34.07 17.48
N GLY A 50 -12.98 33.62 17.92
CA GLY A 50 -12.82 32.72 19.05
C GLY A 50 -13.29 31.28 18.79
N GLY A 51 -13.59 30.91 17.54
CA GLY A 51 -14.11 29.61 17.14
C GLY A 51 -13.08 28.48 17.04
N GLN A 52 -11.81 28.77 17.34
CA GLN A 52 -10.69 27.80 17.25
C GLN A 52 -10.92 26.51 18.03
N SER A 53 -11.52 26.60 19.22
CA SER A 53 -11.83 25.43 20.06
C SER A 53 -12.85 24.50 19.40
N ILE A 54 -13.80 25.05 18.64
CA ILE A 54 -14.80 24.28 17.90
C ILE A 54 -14.13 23.49 16.77
N VAL A 55 -13.22 24.12 16.02
CA VAL A 55 -12.48 23.46 14.94
C VAL A 55 -11.68 22.27 15.48
N VAL A 56 -10.98 22.46 16.60
CA VAL A 56 -10.23 21.38 17.27
C VAL A 56 -11.16 20.27 17.76
N ALA A 57 -12.30 20.61 18.37
CA ALA A 57 -13.26 19.63 18.85
C ALA A 57 -13.86 18.79 17.70
N VAL A 58 -14.21 19.43 16.58
CA VAL A 58 -14.71 18.74 15.37
C VAL A 58 -13.64 17.81 14.80
N PHE A 59 -12.39 18.28 14.71
CA PHE A 59 -11.28 17.46 14.25
C PHE A 59 -11.08 16.21 15.12
N ALA A 60 -11.04 16.40 16.44
CA ALA A 60 -10.89 15.30 17.39
C ALA A 60 -12.07 14.32 17.31
N ALA A 61 -13.30 14.81 17.20
CA ALA A 61 -14.49 13.98 17.05
C ALA A 61 -14.43 13.11 15.78
N LEU A 62 -13.94 13.65 14.66
CA LEU A 62 -13.75 12.87 13.43
C LEU A 62 -12.74 11.75 13.61
N VAL A 63 -11.57 12.04 14.20
CA VAL A 63 -10.53 11.03 14.46
C VAL A 63 -11.07 9.92 15.36
N VAL A 64 -11.71 10.28 16.47
CA VAL A 64 -12.30 9.30 17.41
C VAL A 64 -13.38 8.47 16.73
N THR A 65 -14.21 9.07 15.88
CA THR A 65 -15.25 8.35 15.14
C THR A 65 -14.66 7.31 14.20
N ILE A 66 -13.61 7.67 13.44
CA ILE A 66 -12.93 6.74 12.54
C ILE A 66 -12.30 5.58 13.34
N LEU A 67 -11.62 5.88 14.44
CA LEU A 67 -11.02 4.86 15.30
C LEU A 67 -12.07 3.93 15.92
N ALA A 68 -13.19 4.47 16.39
CA ALA A 68 -14.30 3.69 16.94
C ALA A 68 -14.91 2.76 15.87
N LEU A 69 -15.11 3.27 14.65
CA LEU A 69 -15.61 2.47 13.53
C LEU A 69 -14.65 1.36 13.13
N ALA A 70 -13.35 1.65 13.08
CA ALA A 70 -12.31 0.68 12.72
C ALA A 70 -12.11 -0.39 13.81
N ALA A 71 -12.26 -0.03 15.09
CA ALA A 71 -12.21 -0.96 16.21
C ALA A 71 -13.48 -1.82 16.34
N SER A 72 -14.62 -1.34 15.83
CA SER A 72 -15.86 -2.10 15.83
C SER A 72 -15.79 -3.26 14.81
N GLY A 73 -16.02 -4.49 15.25
CA GLY A 73 -16.15 -5.64 14.34
C GLY A 73 -17.39 -5.62 13.44
N ASN A 74 -18.17 -4.51 13.43
CA ASN A 74 -19.45 -4.36 12.74
C ASN A 74 -19.51 -3.03 11.94
N THR A 75 -18.38 -2.59 11.37
CA THR A 75 -18.27 -1.34 10.60
C THR A 75 -19.28 -1.28 9.45
N GLU A 76 -19.51 -2.39 8.73
CA GLU A 76 -20.50 -2.49 7.63
C GLU A 76 -21.91 -2.13 8.10
N ARG A 77 -22.37 -2.71 9.21
CA ARG A 77 -23.72 -2.46 9.74
C ARG A 77 -23.90 -1.02 10.26
N HIS A 78 -22.84 -0.41 10.78
CA HIS A 78 -22.89 0.99 11.23
C HIS A 78 -22.95 1.95 10.05
N LEU A 79 -22.17 1.70 9.00
CA LEU A 79 -22.18 2.48 7.76
C LEU A 79 -23.49 2.30 6.98
N GLU A 80 -24.06 1.11 6.96
CA GLU A 80 -25.36 0.84 6.34
C GLU A 80 -26.46 1.71 6.95
N ARG A 81 -26.50 1.83 8.29
CA ARG A 81 -27.46 2.71 8.99
C ARG A 81 -27.28 4.19 8.67
N LEU A 82 -26.04 4.64 8.48
CA LEU A 82 -25.72 6.04 8.15
C LEU A 82 -26.02 6.35 6.68
N THR A 83 -25.62 5.48 5.77
CA THR A 83 -25.80 5.63 4.32
C THR A 83 -27.25 5.52 3.90
N THR A 84 -28.05 4.67 4.58
CA THR A 84 -29.51 4.60 4.40
C THR A 84 -30.18 5.95 4.73
N ARG A 85 -29.67 6.68 5.74
CA ARG A 85 -30.19 8.02 6.08
C ARG A 85 -29.71 9.12 5.14
N LEU A 86 -28.54 8.95 4.53
CA LEU A 86 -27.92 9.94 3.65
C LEU A 86 -28.20 9.70 2.16
N SER A 87 -28.90 8.61 1.82
CA SER A 87 -29.19 8.18 0.44
C SER A 87 -27.94 8.07 -0.45
N VAL A 88 -26.81 7.66 0.14
CA VAL A 88 -25.54 7.46 -0.57
C VAL A 88 -25.26 5.97 -0.69
N THR A 89 -24.63 5.55 -1.79
CA THR A 89 -24.20 4.16 -2.00
C THR A 89 -23.27 3.70 -0.88
N ASN A 90 -23.65 2.61 -0.19
CA ASN A 90 -22.85 2.05 0.89
C ASN A 90 -21.63 1.29 0.32
N PRO A 91 -20.39 1.64 0.71
CA PRO A 91 -19.24 0.81 0.35
C PRO A 91 -19.33 -0.55 1.05
N THR A 92 -19.26 -1.64 0.29
CA THR A 92 -19.31 -3.02 0.81
C THR A 92 -18.04 -3.81 0.45
N GLY A 93 -17.73 -4.83 1.27
CA GLY A 93 -16.65 -5.79 0.99
C GLY A 93 -15.27 -5.14 0.80
N THR A 94 -14.63 -5.38 -0.34
CA THR A 94 -13.27 -4.90 -0.63
C THR A 94 -13.17 -3.36 -0.63
N GLY A 95 -14.22 -2.66 -1.06
CA GLY A 95 -14.25 -1.21 -1.10
C GLY A 95 -14.20 -0.60 0.31
N LEU A 96 -14.99 -1.16 1.24
CA LEU A 96 -14.98 -0.72 2.63
C LEU A 96 -13.62 -0.99 3.30
N ARG A 97 -13.05 -2.17 3.10
CA ARG A 97 -11.74 -2.49 3.68
C ARG A 97 -10.66 -1.51 3.23
N ARG A 98 -10.64 -1.15 1.94
CA ARG A 98 -9.73 -0.12 1.40
C ARG A 98 -9.99 1.27 2.01
N ALA A 99 -11.26 1.66 2.18
CA ALA A 99 -11.59 2.94 2.81
C ALA A 99 -11.11 3.00 4.27
N THR A 100 -11.33 1.94 5.04
CA THR A 100 -10.85 1.81 6.42
C THR A 100 -9.32 1.84 6.48
N ASP A 101 -8.64 1.13 5.59
CA ASP A 101 -7.17 1.14 5.50
C ASP A 101 -6.61 2.52 5.19
N ALA A 102 -7.23 3.23 4.24
CA ALA A 102 -6.83 4.60 3.93
C ALA A 102 -7.05 5.52 5.13
N ALA A 103 -8.20 5.45 5.80
CA ALA A 103 -8.53 6.28 6.95
C ALA A 103 -7.59 6.04 8.13
N LEU A 104 -7.24 4.78 8.42
CA LEU A 104 -6.25 4.44 9.45
C LEU A 104 -4.86 4.94 9.08
N GLY A 105 -4.46 4.79 7.81
CA GLY A 105 -3.20 5.35 7.29
C GLY A 105 -3.16 6.87 7.43
N THR A 106 -4.28 7.56 7.18
CA THR A 106 -4.41 9.00 7.38
C THR A 106 -4.19 9.39 8.82
N ILE A 107 -4.83 8.72 9.77
CA ILE A 107 -4.66 9.02 11.20
C ILE A 107 -3.22 8.79 11.65
N ALA A 108 -2.60 7.69 11.22
CA ALA A 108 -1.21 7.41 11.53
C ALA A 108 -0.28 8.53 11.00
N MET A 109 -0.48 8.96 9.76
CA MET A 109 0.33 10.01 9.16
C MET A 109 0.04 11.41 9.73
N LEU A 110 -1.21 11.69 10.13
CA LEU A 110 -1.54 12.89 10.90
C LEU A 110 -0.75 12.96 12.20
N ALA A 111 -0.64 11.84 12.92
CA ALA A 111 0.15 11.79 14.15
C ALA A 111 1.64 12.01 13.88
N VAL A 112 2.20 11.38 12.85
CA VAL A 112 3.61 11.53 12.48
C VAL A 112 3.93 12.96 12.05
N ILE A 113 3.18 13.51 11.08
CA ILE A 113 3.40 14.85 10.54
C ILE A 113 3.13 15.89 11.63
N GLY A 114 2.04 15.76 12.38
CA GLY A 114 1.68 16.66 13.47
C GLY A 114 2.74 16.68 14.58
N THR A 115 3.29 15.52 14.94
CA THR A 115 4.37 15.42 15.93
C THR A 115 5.65 16.07 15.43
N LEU A 116 6.04 15.84 14.17
CA LEU A 116 7.20 16.50 13.57
C LEU A 116 7.03 18.02 13.58
N MET A 117 5.87 18.53 13.16
CA MET A 117 5.59 19.97 13.17
C MET A 117 5.59 20.53 14.60
N GLY A 118 4.99 19.81 15.56
CA GLY A 118 4.96 20.20 16.97
C GLY A 118 6.35 20.29 17.60
N ILE A 119 7.18 19.27 17.39
CA ILE A 119 8.59 19.27 17.85
C ILE A 119 9.35 20.43 17.20
N GLY A 120 9.17 20.64 15.89
CA GLY A 120 9.77 21.76 15.17
C GLY A 120 9.44 23.11 15.80
N ARG A 121 8.18 23.31 16.20
CA ARG A 121 7.74 24.53 16.89
C ARG A 121 8.39 24.67 18.27
N LEU A 122 8.41 23.61 19.08
CA LEU A 122 9.03 23.64 20.40
C LEU A 122 10.52 23.96 20.33
N VAL A 123 11.25 23.34 19.41
CA VAL A 123 12.69 23.58 19.22
C VAL A 123 12.99 25.04 18.88
N VAL A 124 12.15 25.68 18.07
CA VAL A 124 12.27 27.12 17.74
C VAL A 124 11.95 27.98 18.95
N GLU A 125 10.89 27.66 19.70
CA GLU A 125 10.47 28.40 20.88
C GLU A 125 11.52 28.34 22.02
N PHE A 126 12.21 27.21 22.16
CA PHE A 126 13.31 27.04 23.11
C PHE A 126 14.67 27.53 22.59
N GLY A 127 14.74 28.09 21.38
CA GLY A 127 15.98 28.63 20.79
C GLY A 127 17.08 27.58 20.55
N LEU A 128 16.74 26.30 20.49
CA LEU A 128 17.69 25.19 20.35
C LEU A 128 18.26 25.06 18.93
N LEU A 129 17.53 25.55 17.92
CA LEU A 129 17.95 25.64 16.52
C LEU A 129 17.35 26.90 15.88
N GLU A 130 18.10 27.58 15.01
CA GLU A 130 17.59 28.72 14.25
C GLU A 130 16.62 28.25 13.16
N GLY A 131 15.32 28.47 13.40
CA GLY A 131 14.25 28.31 12.42
C GLY A 131 13.54 26.95 12.42
N ALA A 132 12.27 26.95 11.98
CA ALA A 132 11.41 25.75 11.89
C ALA A 132 11.83 24.75 10.79
N GLY A 133 12.97 25.01 10.12
CA GLY A 133 13.39 24.44 8.85
C GLY A 133 13.50 22.92 8.80
N PRO A 134 14.21 22.24 9.72
CA PRO A 134 14.50 20.82 9.55
C PRO A 134 13.26 19.93 9.77
N PHE A 135 12.43 20.22 10.77
CA PHE A 135 11.25 19.41 11.07
C PHE A 135 10.08 19.67 10.11
N THR A 136 9.91 20.91 9.66
CA THR A 136 8.95 21.24 8.60
C THR A 136 9.41 20.65 7.26
N GLY A 137 10.72 20.63 6.99
CA GLY A 137 11.31 19.95 5.83
C GLY A 137 11.12 18.43 5.88
N LEU A 138 11.31 17.80 7.05
CA LEU A 138 11.04 16.36 7.25
C LEU A 138 9.55 16.03 7.07
N ALA A 139 8.65 16.88 7.57
CA ALA A 139 7.22 16.77 7.30
C ALA A 139 6.93 16.88 5.80
N ALA A 140 7.57 17.81 5.09
CA ALA A 140 7.42 17.96 3.63
C ALA A 140 7.94 16.74 2.86
N LEU A 141 9.00 16.07 3.33
CA LEU A 141 9.54 14.84 2.73
C LEU A 141 8.59 13.65 2.83
N THR A 142 7.59 13.69 3.71
CA THR A 142 6.57 12.62 3.78
C THR A 142 5.76 12.51 2.50
N LEU A 143 5.51 13.62 1.78
CA LEU A 143 4.76 13.63 0.52
C LEU A 143 5.50 12.92 -0.62
N PRO A 144 6.76 13.25 -0.94
CA PRO A 144 7.57 12.47 -1.89
C PRO A 144 7.70 10.99 -1.48
N LEU A 145 7.90 10.72 -0.20
CA LEU A 145 8.01 9.34 0.29
C LEU A 145 6.68 8.57 0.12
N ALA A 146 5.55 9.24 0.28
CA ALA A 146 4.23 8.68 0.02
C ALA A 146 4.04 8.31 -1.46
N LEU A 147 4.50 9.16 -2.38
CA LEU A 147 4.51 8.83 -3.82
C LEU A 147 5.35 7.58 -4.10
N VAL A 148 6.53 7.48 -3.49
CA VAL A 148 7.37 6.27 -3.60
C VAL A 148 6.66 5.06 -3.01
N ALA A 149 6.01 5.18 -1.85
CA ALA A 149 5.25 4.09 -1.25
C ALA A 149 4.08 3.63 -2.13
N ILE A 150 3.36 4.56 -2.77
CA ILE A 150 2.30 4.24 -3.74
C ILE A 150 2.91 3.53 -4.96
N ALA A 151 3.96 4.08 -5.55
CA ALA A 151 4.63 3.49 -6.70
C ALA A 151 5.09 2.06 -6.39
N LEU A 152 5.78 1.86 -5.27
CA LEU A 152 6.20 0.54 -4.79
C LEU A 152 5.00 -0.38 -4.56
N SER A 153 3.90 0.13 -4.00
CA SER A 153 2.68 -0.67 -3.83
C SER A 153 2.12 -1.13 -5.16
N VAL A 154 2.17 -0.32 -6.22
CA VAL A 154 1.71 -0.70 -7.56
C VAL A 154 2.66 -1.72 -8.17
N PHE A 155 3.98 -1.49 -8.10
CA PHE A 155 4.99 -2.44 -8.59
C PHE A 155 4.96 -3.79 -7.87
N LEU A 156 4.55 -3.81 -6.60
CA LEU A 156 4.42 -5.04 -5.80
C LEU A 156 3.10 -5.78 -6.07
N GLN A 157 2.18 -5.20 -6.85
CA GLN A 157 1.01 -5.93 -7.32
C GLN A 157 1.44 -6.90 -8.41
N SER A 158 1.05 -8.15 -8.29
CA SER A 158 1.32 -9.16 -9.31
C SER A 158 0.16 -10.12 -9.43
N VAL A 159 -0.17 -10.47 -10.66
CA VAL A 159 -1.19 -11.47 -10.97
C VAL A 159 -0.61 -12.36 -12.04
N GLY A 160 -0.83 -13.66 -11.92
CA GLY A 160 -0.41 -14.61 -12.93
C GLY A 160 -0.89 -16.02 -12.63
N THR A 161 -0.62 -16.90 -13.57
CA THR A 161 -0.93 -18.32 -13.48
C THR A 161 0.30 -19.11 -13.84
N LEU A 162 0.68 -20.04 -12.97
CA LEU A 162 1.73 -21.02 -13.22
C LEU A 162 1.05 -22.31 -13.66
N ASP A 163 1.30 -22.74 -14.88
CA ASP A 163 0.88 -24.05 -15.37
C ASP A 163 2.08 -25.00 -15.26
N LEU A 164 2.01 -25.94 -14.32
CA LEU A 164 3.07 -26.93 -14.09
C LEU A 164 3.06 -28.04 -15.15
N GLU A 165 1.96 -28.25 -15.86
CA GLU A 165 1.81 -29.27 -16.89
C GLU A 165 2.37 -28.79 -18.22
N GLU A 166 2.02 -27.56 -18.62
CA GLU A 166 2.60 -26.91 -19.79
C GLU A 166 3.98 -26.30 -19.55
N ARG A 167 4.43 -26.24 -18.28
CA ARG A 167 5.66 -25.55 -17.85
C ARG A 167 5.71 -24.09 -18.32
N ARG A 168 4.57 -23.42 -18.26
CA ARG A 168 4.42 -22.03 -18.70
C ARG A 168 4.01 -21.15 -17.54
N LEU A 169 4.62 -19.98 -17.49
CA LEU A 169 4.25 -18.93 -16.58
C LEU A 169 3.51 -17.85 -17.38
N TYR A 170 2.20 -17.74 -17.15
CA TYR A 170 1.35 -16.72 -17.75
C TYR A 170 1.31 -15.50 -16.82
N LEU A 171 1.74 -14.34 -17.33
CA LEU A 171 1.66 -13.07 -16.61
C LEU A 171 0.32 -12.40 -16.88
N TYR A 172 0.13 -11.17 -16.39
CA TYR A 172 -1.11 -10.41 -16.45
C TYR A 172 -1.74 -10.37 -17.86
N ASP A 173 -0.94 -10.45 -18.92
CA ASP A 173 -1.39 -10.60 -20.30
C ASP A 173 -1.22 -12.07 -20.77
N PRO A 174 -2.28 -12.76 -21.24
CA PRO A 174 -2.19 -14.15 -21.71
C PRO A 174 -1.23 -14.35 -22.90
N ASP A 175 -0.87 -13.27 -23.60
CA ASP A 175 0.11 -13.27 -24.68
C ASP A 175 1.58 -13.24 -24.18
N GLU A 176 1.81 -12.94 -22.90
CA GLU A 176 3.13 -12.99 -22.24
C GLU A 176 3.34 -14.32 -21.50
N ALA A 177 3.29 -15.42 -22.26
CA ALA A 177 3.63 -16.75 -21.75
C ALA A 177 5.15 -16.94 -21.73
N VAL A 178 5.72 -17.13 -20.54
CA VAL A 178 7.14 -17.44 -20.36
C VAL A 178 7.31 -18.95 -20.25
N ASP A 179 8.01 -19.53 -21.22
CA ASP A 179 8.34 -20.94 -21.21
C ASP A 179 9.48 -21.22 -20.23
N LEU A 180 9.19 -22.01 -19.18
CA LEU A 180 10.16 -22.34 -18.13
C LEU A 180 11.32 -23.19 -18.66
N GLU A 181 11.18 -23.81 -19.84
CA GLU A 181 12.25 -24.61 -20.45
C GLU A 181 13.50 -23.79 -20.82
N HIS A 182 13.33 -22.47 -21.00
CA HIS A 182 14.39 -21.54 -21.35
C HIS A 182 15.06 -20.89 -20.13
N ILE A 183 14.71 -21.30 -18.92
CA ILE A 183 15.26 -20.72 -17.68
C ILE A 183 16.34 -21.66 -17.12
N GLU A 184 17.59 -21.19 -17.07
CA GLU A 184 18.75 -21.94 -16.56
C GLU A 184 18.91 -21.80 -15.04
N GLY A 185 18.49 -20.66 -14.49
CA GLY A 185 18.71 -20.34 -13.09
C GLY A 185 17.56 -19.55 -12.49
N VAL A 186 17.18 -19.91 -11.27
CA VAL A 186 16.20 -19.15 -10.48
C VAL A 186 16.81 -18.80 -9.13
N SER A 187 17.09 -17.50 -8.94
CA SER A 187 17.43 -16.95 -7.64
C SER A 187 16.17 -16.44 -6.96
N VAL A 188 15.98 -16.82 -5.70
CA VAL A 188 14.82 -16.44 -4.89
C VAL A 188 15.30 -15.60 -3.72
N TYR A 189 14.93 -14.32 -3.72
CA TYR A 189 15.16 -13.43 -2.58
C TYR A 189 13.84 -13.14 -1.88
N ARG A 190 13.75 -13.41 -0.58
CA ARG A 190 12.49 -13.30 0.18
C ARG A 190 12.47 -11.99 0.98
N ILE A 191 11.41 -11.20 0.84
CA ILE A 191 11.20 -9.93 1.54
C ILE A 191 9.81 -9.97 2.17
N GLY A 192 9.74 -10.24 3.49
CA GLY A 192 8.47 -10.33 4.22
C GLY A 192 7.55 -11.40 3.64
N ASP A 193 6.36 -10.98 3.20
CA ASP A 193 5.36 -11.84 2.53
C ASP A 193 5.57 -11.94 1.01
N ALA A 194 6.70 -11.46 0.48
CA ALA A 194 7.06 -11.47 -0.94
C ALA A 194 8.28 -12.33 -1.24
N ALA A 195 8.34 -12.87 -2.45
CA ALA A 195 9.55 -13.44 -3.03
C ALA A 195 9.83 -12.75 -4.37
N VAL A 196 11.04 -12.23 -4.50
CA VAL A 196 11.59 -11.71 -5.75
C VAL A 196 12.31 -12.87 -6.43
N LEU A 197 11.76 -13.31 -7.55
CA LEU A 197 12.37 -14.25 -8.48
C LEU A 197 13.26 -13.46 -9.43
N SER A 198 14.53 -13.84 -9.52
CA SER A 198 15.40 -13.45 -10.63
C SER A 198 15.55 -14.66 -11.55
N LEU A 199 15.11 -14.51 -12.79
CA LEU A 199 15.09 -15.55 -13.80
C LEU A 199 16.28 -15.33 -14.74
N GLU A 200 17.15 -16.34 -14.83
CA GLU A 200 18.28 -16.37 -15.75
C GLU A 200 17.90 -17.25 -16.94
N TYR A 201 17.88 -16.65 -18.13
CA TYR A 201 17.44 -17.32 -19.35
C TYR A 201 18.64 -17.90 -20.10
N ALA A 202 18.47 -19.13 -20.58
CA ALA A 202 19.30 -19.71 -21.62
C ALA A 202 19.28 -18.79 -22.85
N GLN A 203 20.43 -18.60 -23.48
CA GLN A 203 20.53 -17.95 -24.79
C GLN A 203 20.83 -19.00 -25.85
N PRO A 204 19.84 -19.82 -26.26
CA PRO A 204 20.04 -20.75 -27.37
C PRO A 204 20.43 -19.95 -28.62
N ASP A 205 21.52 -20.36 -29.26
CA ASP A 205 22.13 -19.71 -30.42
C ASP A 205 22.58 -18.25 -30.23
N GLY A 206 22.83 -17.82 -28.97
CA GLY A 206 23.24 -16.45 -28.67
C GLY A 206 22.14 -15.40 -28.92
N LYS A 207 20.89 -15.85 -29.09
CA LYS A 207 19.74 -14.96 -29.30
C LYS A 207 19.09 -14.61 -27.97
N TYR A 208 18.66 -13.35 -27.88
CA TYR A 208 17.93 -12.84 -26.73
C TYR A 208 16.53 -13.45 -26.67
N VAL A 209 16.21 -14.13 -25.56
CA VAL A 209 14.86 -14.60 -25.27
C VAL A 209 14.08 -13.48 -24.57
N PRO A 210 12.95 -13.02 -25.12
CA PRO A 210 12.10 -12.04 -24.46
C PRO A 210 11.41 -12.66 -23.24
N GLY A 211 11.51 -11.98 -22.10
CA GLY A 211 10.86 -12.41 -20.86
C GLY A 211 11.25 -11.54 -19.66
N PRO A 212 10.42 -11.50 -18.60
CA PRO A 212 10.74 -10.77 -17.39
C PRO A 212 11.96 -11.38 -16.71
N ARG A 213 12.97 -10.57 -16.42
CA ARG A 213 14.17 -11.01 -15.68
C ARG A 213 13.96 -11.01 -14.18
N ARG A 214 12.99 -10.23 -13.70
CA ARG A 214 12.63 -10.13 -12.28
C ARG A 214 11.13 -10.16 -12.15
N LEU A 215 10.64 -11.02 -11.28
CA LEU A 215 9.23 -11.18 -10.99
C LEU A 215 9.01 -11.19 -9.49
N VAL A 216 7.99 -10.50 -9.01
CA VAL A 216 7.61 -10.53 -7.60
C VAL A 216 6.38 -11.41 -7.43
N VAL A 217 6.51 -12.49 -6.68
CA VAL A 217 5.43 -13.49 -6.47
C VAL A 217 5.29 -13.84 -4.99
N PRO A 218 4.19 -14.51 -4.59
CA PRO A 218 4.09 -15.11 -3.28
C PRO A 218 5.20 -16.17 -3.02
N PRO A 219 5.66 -16.34 -1.76
CA PRO A 219 6.71 -17.30 -1.43
C PRO A 219 6.38 -18.78 -1.72
N GLU A 220 5.11 -19.10 -1.86
CA GLU A 220 4.62 -20.43 -2.26
C GLU A 220 4.89 -20.67 -3.75
N VAL A 221 4.41 -19.77 -4.60
CA VAL A 221 4.69 -19.78 -6.05
C VAL A 221 6.19 -19.78 -6.33
N ALA A 222 6.98 -18.98 -5.61
CA ALA A 222 8.43 -18.98 -5.78
C ALA A 222 9.10 -20.33 -5.44
N ARG A 223 8.55 -21.08 -4.48
CA ARG A 223 9.04 -22.42 -4.15
C ARG A 223 8.70 -23.41 -5.26
N GLU A 224 7.51 -23.32 -5.83
CA GLU A 224 7.08 -24.19 -6.93
C GLU A 224 7.88 -23.93 -8.21
N VAL A 225 8.08 -22.66 -8.59
CA VAL A 225 8.93 -22.29 -9.75
C VAL A 225 10.36 -22.80 -9.56
N LYS A 226 10.94 -22.60 -8.36
CA LYS A 226 12.29 -23.12 -8.06
C LYS A 226 12.31 -24.66 -8.08
N GLY A 227 11.26 -25.32 -7.62
CA GLY A 227 11.12 -26.77 -7.66
C GLY A 227 11.08 -27.31 -9.09
N ALA A 228 10.27 -26.70 -9.96
CA ALA A 228 10.11 -27.09 -11.35
C ALA A 228 11.41 -26.94 -12.17
N VAL A 229 12.17 -25.85 -11.94
CA VAL A 229 13.47 -25.63 -12.60
C VAL A 229 14.59 -26.47 -11.99
N GLY A 230 14.59 -26.65 -10.65
CA GLY A 230 15.62 -27.37 -9.90
C GLY A 230 15.61 -28.89 -10.10
N THR A 231 14.51 -29.50 -10.55
CA THR A 231 14.45 -30.93 -10.93
C THR A 231 15.25 -31.29 -12.19
N ARG A 232 15.97 -30.32 -12.79
CA ARG A 232 16.74 -30.50 -14.03
C ARG A 232 18.26 -30.62 -13.83
N SER A 233 18.76 -30.74 -12.58
CA SER A 233 20.17 -31.06 -12.30
C SER A 233 20.37 -32.53 -11.95
#